data_AF-A0A817YEX5-F1
#
_entry.id   AF-A0A817YEX5-F1
#
_cell.length_a   1.000
_cell.length_b   1.000
_cell.length_c   1.000
_cell.angle_alpha   90.00
_cell.angle_beta   90.00
_cell.angle_gamma   90.00
#
_symmetry.space_group_name_H-M   'P 1'
#
loop_
_entity.id
_entity.type
_entity.pdbx_description
1 polymer ?
#
loop_
_entity_poly.entity_id
_entity_poly.type
_entity_poly.pdbx_seq_one_letter_code
_entity_poly.pdbx_strand_id
1 'polypeptide(L)'
;MSGLAFEQPTGGFVFDNCRRNEILLNNGVLPGKIHKTGTTIAAVTYKDGVVIAADSRCTAGNIIFDDNVLKIHRLSDNIYALGAGTSADCDFQTRLLESQLELLKLNQDRQVRVATAVRKIQQHLFRFY
;
A
#
# COMPACT_ATOMS: atom_id res chain seq x y z
N MET A 1 -5.43 -16.68 19.15
CA MET A 1 -6.44 -16.04 18.28
C MET A 1 -5.71 -15.29 17.19
N SER A 2 -5.27 -16.01 16.15
CA SER A 2 -4.76 -15.42 14.91
C SER A 2 -5.91 -14.72 14.21
N GLY A 3 -5.74 -13.45 13.87
CA GLY A 3 -6.75 -12.67 13.14
C GLY A 3 -7.21 -13.41 11.88
N LEU A 4 -8.49 -13.25 11.57
CA LEU A 4 -9.18 -13.76 10.38
C LEU A 4 -8.40 -13.35 9.10
N ALA A 5 -7.38 -14.10 8.75
CA ALA A 5 -6.89 -14.15 7.38
C ALA A 5 -7.91 -15.00 6.64
N PHE A 6 -8.83 -14.34 5.94
CA PHE A 6 -9.73 -14.99 5.01
C PHE A 6 -8.86 -15.88 4.09
N GLU A 7 -9.12 -17.17 4.07
CA GLU A 7 -8.36 -18.12 3.27
C GLU A 7 -8.52 -17.69 1.80
N GLN A 8 -7.46 -17.13 1.21
CA GLN A 8 -7.55 -16.68 -0.18
C GLN A 8 -7.71 -17.90 -1.08
N PRO A 9 -8.62 -17.87 -2.06
CA PRO A 9 -8.80 -18.97 -2.98
C PRO A 9 -7.49 -19.29 -3.70
N THR A 10 -7.24 -20.59 -3.90
CA THR A 10 -6.07 -21.08 -4.61
C THR A 10 -6.18 -20.73 -6.11
N GLY A 11 -5.63 -19.58 -6.50
CA GLY A 11 -5.63 -19.10 -7.88
C GLY A 11 -5.22 -17.62 -7.99
N GLY A 12 -4.73 -17.19 -9.17
CA GLY A 12 -4.20 -15.84 -9.37
C GLY A 12 -5.26 -14.74 -9.58
N PHE A 13 -6.51 -15.10 -9.89
CA PHE A 13 -7.59 -14.14 -10.14
C PHE A 13 -8.78 -14.40 -9.23
N VAL A 14 -9.21 -13.37 -8.51
CA VAL A 14 -10.38 -13.38 -7.63
C VAL A 14 -11.38 -12.34 -8.12
N PHE A 15 -12.53 -12.79 -8.63
CA PHE A 15 -13.57 -11.94 -9.21
C PHE A 15 -14.78 -11.74 -8.30
N ASP A 16 -14.72 -12.16 -7.04
CA ASP A 16 -15.84 -12.06 -6.09
C ASP A 16 -16.35 -10.61 -5.96
N ASN A 17 -15.44 -9.64 -5.97
CA ASN A 17 -15.79 -8.22 -5.94
C ASN A 17 -16.50 -7.75 -7.22
N CYS A 18 -16.15 -8.30 -8.39
CA CYS A 18 -16.84 -7.99 -9.65
C CYS A 18 -18.29 -8.47 -9.60
N ARG A 19 -18.50 -9.73 -9.17
CA ARG A 19 -19.83 -10.32 -9.01
C ARG A 19 -20.66 -9.58 -7.96
N ARG A 20 -20.06 -9.23 -6.81
CA ARG A 20 -20.71 -8.42 -5.76
C ARG A 20 -21.15 -7.06 -6.33
N ASN A 21 -20.27 -6.38 -7.05
CA ASN A 21 -20.57 -5.07 -7.64
C ASN A 21 -21.74 -5.16 -8.63
N GLU A 22 -21.80 -6.22 -9.44
CA GLU A 22 -22.91 -6.47 -10.38
C GLU A 22 -24.25 -6.68 -9.65
N ILE A 23 -24.27 -7.48 -8.58
CA ILE A 23 -25.46 -7.68 -7.74
C ILE A 23 -25.91 -6.36 -7.11
N LEU A 24 -24.98 -5.56 -6.58
CA LEU A 24 -25.30 -4.26 -6.00
C LEU A 24 -25.91 -3.30 -7.03
N LEU A 25 -25.37 -3.29 -8.26
CA LEU A 25 -25.88 -2.47 -9.34
C LEU A 25 -27.32 -2.88 -9.72
N ASN A 26 -27.57 -4.19 -9.83
CA ASN A 26 -28.90 -4.75 -10.11
C ASN A 26 -29.90 -4.45 -9.00
N ASN A 27 -29.44 -4.33 -7.76
CA ASN A 27 -30.25 -3.95 -6.60
C ASN A 27 -30.43 -2.43 -6.44
N GLY A 28 -30.03 -1.63 -7.43
CA GLY A 28 -30.23 -0.18 -7.44
C GLY A 28 -29.19 0.61 -6.65
N VAL A 29 -28.10 -0.02 -6.19
CA VAL A 29 -26.98 0.70 -5.56
C VAL A 29 -26.11 1.33 -6.64
N LEU A 30 -26.09 2.65 -6.68
CA LEU A 30 -25.25 3.40 -7.61
C LEU A 30 -23.78 3.32 -7.20
N PRO A 31 -22.86 3.10 -8.15
CA PRO A 31 -21.43 3.13 -7.86
C PRO A 31 -21.01 4.54 -7.42
N GLY A 32 -20.21 4.61 -6.36
CA GLY A 32 -19.60 5.87 -5.92
C GLY A 32 -18.66 6.45 -6.98
N LYS A 33 -18.35 7.75 -6.86
CA LYS A 33 -17.39 8.41 -7.76
C LYS A 33 -16.02 7.75 -7.63
N ILE A 34 -15.53 7.16 -8.72
CA ILE A 34 -14.21 6.54 -8.76
C ILE A 34 -13.15 7.65 -8.81
N HIS A 35 -12.30 7.73 -7.79
CA HIS A 35 -11.16 8.64 -7.76
C HIS A 35 -9.96 7.98 -8.44
N LYS A 36 -9.59 8.46 -9.63
CA LYS A 36 -8.35 8.05 -10.30
C LYS A 36 -7.20 8.89 -9.74
N THR A 37 -6.22 8.23 -9.15
CA THR A 37 -5.00 8.88 -8.60
C THR A 37 -3.86 8.92 -9.61
N GLY A 38 -4.02 8.31 -10.80
CA GLY A 38 -3.01 8.29 -11.86
C GLY A 38 -1.77 7.43 -11.55
N THR A 39 -1.73 6.77 -10.39
CA THR A 39 -0.61 5.96 -9.91
C THR A 39 -0.98 4.48 -9.92
N THR A 40 -0.09 3.62 -10.41
CA THR A 40 -0.27 2.16 -10.39
C THR A 40 0.88 1.51 -9.65
N ILE A 41 0.57 0.82 -8.56
CA ILE A 41 1.51 0.04 -7.77
C ILE A 41 1.03 -1.41 -7.69
N ALA A 42 1.95 -2.36 -7.73
CA ALA A 42 1.64 -3.78 -7.64
C ALA A 42 2.71 -4.51 -6.82
N ALA A 43 2.29 -5.57 -6.15
CA ALA A 43 3.19 -6.47 -5.43
C ALA A 43 2.70 -7.91 -5.56
N VAL A 44 3.63 -8.85 -5.68
CA VAL A 44 3.35 -10.29 -5.72
C VAL A 44 4.32 -11.03 -4.80
N THR A 45 3.80 -12.00 -4.06
CA THR A 45 4.60 -12.90 -3.23
C THR A 45 4.99 -14.14 -4.06
N TYR A 46 6.20 -14.64 -3.85
CA TYR A 46 6.65 -15.92 -4.36
C TYR A 46 7.34 -16.70 -3.24
N LYS A 47 7.76 -17.94 -3.51
CA LYS A 47 8.28 -18.86 -2.48
C LYS A 47 9.31 -18.24 -1.54
N ASP A 48 10.25 -17.46 -2.09
CA ASP A 48 11.42 -16.98 -1.36
C ASP A 48 11.45 -15.45 -1.20
N GLY A 49 10.34 -14.75 -1.50
CA GLY A 49 10.30 -13.31 -1.34
C GLY A 49 9.09 -12.61 -1.97
N VAL A 50 9.31 -11.34 -2.32
CA VAL A 50 8.31 -10.46 -2.93
C VAL A 50 8.90 -9.72 -4.11
N VAL A 51 8.07 -9.48 -5.13
CA VAL A 51 8.36 -8.57 -6.24
C VAL A 51 7.41 -7.39 -6.12
N ILE A 52 7.94 -6.18 -6.22
CA ILE A 52 7.17 -4.95 -6.17
C ILE A 52 7.44 -4.12 -7.42
N ALA A 53 6.43 -3.43 -7.92
CA ALA A 53 6.51 -2.58 -9.10
C ALA A 53 5.65 -1.34 -8.92
N ALA A 54 6.13 -0.22 -9.47
CA ALA A 54 5.40 1.03 -9.53
C ALA A 54 5.66 1.71 -10.87
N ASP A 55 4.69 2.47 -11.35
CA ASP A 55 4.92 3.40 -12.46
C ASP A 55 5.74 4.62 -11.99
N SER A 56 6.41 5.31 -12.91
CA SER A 56 7.25 6.49 -12.61
C SER A 56 6.54 7.83 -12.84
N ARG A 57 5.36 7.81 -13.45
CA ARG A 57 4.62 9.04 -13.82
C ARG A 57 3.93 9.67 -12.62
N CYS A 58 4.08 10.98 -12.45
CA CYS A 58 3.35 11.81 -11.50
C CYS A 58 2.55 12.87 -12.26
N THR A 59 1.29 13.05 -11.89
CA THR A 59 0.38 14.01 -12.54
C THR A 59 -0.22 14.98 -11.53
N ALA A 60 -0.26 16.26 -11.88
CA ALA A 60 -1.01 17.29 -11.16
C ALA A 60 -2.29 17.60 -11.95
N GLY A 61 -3.39 16.95 -11.58
CA GLY A 61 -4.63 16.98 -12.38
C GLY A 61 -4.41 16.25 -13.71
N ASN A 62 -4.58 16.96 -14.83
CA ASN A 62 -4.44 16.39 -16.17
C ASN A 62 -3.04 16.61 -16.79
N ILE A 63 -2.10 17.18 -16.04
CA ILE A 63 -0.75 17.52 -16.52
C ILE A 63 0.25 16.55 -15.91
N ILE A 64 1.16 16.01 -16.74
CA ILE A 64 2.32 15.26 -16.24
C ILE A 64 3.27 16.25 -15.60
N PHE A 65 3.45 16.13 -14.29
CA PHE A 65 4.32 16.99 -13.51
C PHE A 65 5.77 16.51 -13.57
N ASP A 66 5.96 15.19 -13.44
CA ASP A 66 7.26 14.53 -13.47
C ASP A 66 7.06 13.10 -14.01
N ASP A 67 7.94 12.64 -14.88
CA ASP A 67 7.91 11.33 -15.51
C ASP A 67 8.84 10.30 -14.84
N ASN A 68 9.66 10.73 -13.88
CA ASN A 68 10.71 9.94 -13.23
C ASN A 68 10.61 9.95 -11.70
N VAL A 69 9.39 9.89 -11.15
CA VAL A 69 9.18 9.83 -9.70
C VAL A 69 9.35 8.42 -9.15
N LEU A 70 10.15 8.30 -8.09
CA LEU A 70 10.31 7.05 -7.34
C LEU A 70 9.17 6.89 -6.33
N LYS A 71 8.29 5.91 -6.55
CA LYS A 71 7.18 5.56 -5.64
C LYS A 71 7.47 4.41 -4.68
N ILE A 72 8.70 3.89 -4.75
CA ILE A 72 9.18 2.77 -3.93
C ILE A 72 10.11 3.37 -2.88
N HIS A 73 9.68 3.32 -1.63
CA HIS A 73 10.40 3.92 -0.49
C HIS A 73 11.01 2.80 0.35
N ARG A 74 12.29 2.92 0.67
CA ARG A 74 12.97 2.02 1.61
C ARG A 74 12.52 2.37 3.03
N LEU A 75 12.15 1.38 3.83
CA LEU A 75 11.79 1.57 5.24
C LEU A 75 12.80 0.90 6.20
N SER A 76 13.40 -0.21 5.76
CA SER A 76 14.47 -0.92 6.44
C SER A 76 15.19 -1.81 5.43
N ASP A 77 16.22 -2.53 5.84
CA ASP A 77 17.04 -3.36 4.93
C ASP A 77 16.22 -4.45 4.20
N ASN A 78 15.12 -4.91 4.82
CA ASN A 78 14.21 -5.94 4.30
C ASN A 78 12.78 -5.45 4.07
N ILE A 79 12.51 -4.14 4.14
CA ILE A 79 11.15 -3.61 4.06
C ILE A 79 11.12 -2.41 3.12
N TYR A 80 10.25 -2.49 2.13
CA TYR A 80 9.92 -1.41 1.21
C TYR A 80 8.42 -1.10 1.28
N ALA A 81 8.06 0.16 1.05
CA ALA A 81 6.68 0.63 0.94
C ALA A 81 6.43 1.27 -0.42
N LEU A 82 5.23 1.08 -0.94
CA LEU A 82 4.76 1.72 -2.16
C LEU A 82 3.72 2.78 -1.82
N GLY A 83 3.91 3.99 -2.32
CA GLY A 83 2.99 5.12 -2.12
C GLY A 83 2.00 5.26 -3.28
N ALA A 84 0.72 5.49 -2.96
CA ALA A 84 -0.31 5.87 -3.94
C ALA A 84 -1.30 6.86 -3.30
N GLY A 85 -1.77 7.82 -4.08
CA GLY A 85 -2.62 8.92 -3.59
C GLY A 85 -1.85 10.24 -3.58
N THR A 86 -2.05 11.06 -2.56
CA THR A 86 -1.33 12.34 -2.41
C THR A 86 0.15 12.08 -2.16
N SER A 87 1.02 12.48 -3.10
CA SER A 87 2.46 12.19 -3.03
C SER A 87 3.11 12.75 -1.76
N ALA A 88 2.76 13.99 -1.37
CA ALA A 88 3.33 14.63 -0.18
C ALA A 88 3.02 13.86 1.11
N ASP A 89 1.80 13.32 1.24
CA ASP A 89 1.42 12.50 2.38
C ASP A 89 2.20 11.18 2.38
N CYS A 90 2.33 10.52 1.22
CA CYS A 90 3.10 9.29 1.10
C CYS A 90 4.57 9.49 1.51
N ASP A 91 5.21 10.56 1.03
CA ASP A 91 6.60 10.88 1.34
C ASP A 91 6.80 11.17 2.83
N PHE A 92 5.91 11.97 3.43
CA PHE A 92 6.00 12.29 4.85
C PHE A 92 5.83 11.04 5.72
N GLN A 93 4.81 10.24 5.43
CA GLN A 93 4.49 9.05 6.22
C GLN A 93 5.59 7.99 6.12
N THR A 94 6.15 7.78 4.93
CA THR A 94 7.23 6.82 4.71
C THR A 94 8.52 7.25 5.41
N ARG A 95 8.93 8.52 5.30
CA ARG A 95 10.12 9.05 6.01
C ARG A 95 9.98 9.00 7.53
N LEU A 96 8.80 9.33 8.05
CA LEU A 96 8.51 9.23 9.47
C LEU A 96 8.61 7.78 9.95
N LEU A 97 8.01 6.86 9.19
CA LEU A 97 8.04 5.44 9.51
C LEU A 97 9.46 4.88 9.43
N GLU A 98 10.22 5.16 8.39
CA GLU A 98 11.63 4.76 8.23
C GLU A 98 12.44 5.16 9.47
N SER A 99 12.34 6.43 9.88
CA SER A 99 13.04 6.95 11.07
C SER A 99 12.67 6.19 12.35
N GLN A 100 11.38 5.88 12.54
CA GLN A 100 10.92 5.12 13.71
C GLN A 100 11.39 3.65 13.68
N LEU A 101 11.46 3.05 12.49
CA LEU A 101 11.92 1.68 12.34
C LEU A 101 13.43 1.58 12.54
N GLU A 102 14.20 2.56 12.08
CA GLU A 102 15.64 2.61 12.29
C GLU A 102 15.97 2.77 13.78
N LEU A 103 15.29 3.68 14.48
CA LEU A 103 15.43 3.78 15.95
C LEU A 103 15.05 2.48 16.66
N LEU A 104 14.02 1.77 16.19
CA LEU A 104 13.63 0.49 16.78
C LEU A 104 14.70 -0.59 16.55
N LYS A 105 15.28 -0.63 15.35
CA LYS A 105 16.35 -1.55 14.97
C LYS A 105 17.58 -1.33 15.86
N LEU A 106 18.02 -0.08 16.02
CA LEU A 106 19.16 0.29 16.86
C LEU A 106 18.93 -0.04 18.35
N ASN A 107 17.72 0.22 18.87
CA ASN A 107 17.41 -0.05 20.28
C ASN A 107 17.30 -1.54 20.61
N GLN A 108 16.89 -2.37 19.65
CA GLN A 108 16.64 -3.81 19.88
C GLN A 108 17.74 -4.70 19.30
N ASP A 109 18.73 -4.11 18.63
CA ASP A 109 19.80 -4.78 17.89
C ASP A 109 19.30 -5.97 17.06
N ARG A 110 18.16 -5.77 16.39
CA ARG A 110 17.50 -6.82 15.60
C ARG A 110 16.77 -6.24 14.41
N GLN A 111 16.60 -7.09 13.39
CA GLN A 111 15.83 -6.74 12.22
C GLN A 111 14.35 -6.52 12.54
N VAL A 112 13.78 -5.48 11.93
CA VAL A 112 12.39 -5.11 12.10
C VAL A 112 11.48 -6.10 11.37
N ARG A 113 10.37 -6.47 12.02
CA ARG A 113 9.32 -7.30 11.40
C ARG A 113 8.36 -6.43 10.60
N VAL A 114 7.91 -6.91 9.44
CA VAL A 114 6.91 -6.24 8.59
C VAL A 114 5.63 -5.91 9.38
N ALA A 115 5.18 -6.82 10.25
CA ALA A 115 4.00 -6.60 11.10
C ALA A 115 4.13 -5.36 12.01
N THR A 116 5.34 -5.04 12.48
CA THR A 116 5.59 -3.85 13.30
C THR A 116 5.43 -2.58 12.49
N ALA A 117 5.93 -2.55 11.25
CA ALA A 117 5.77 -1.42 10.34
C ALA A 117 4.28 -1.17 10.01
N VAL A 118 3.55 -2.24 9.67
CA VAL A 118 2.10 -2.19 9.39
C VAL A 118 1.32 -1.66 10.60
N ARG A 119 1.64 -2.13 11.82
CA ARG A 119 0.96 -1.67 13.03
C ARG A 119 1.21 -0.19 13.30
N LYS A 120 2.46 0.27 13.15
CA LYS A 120 2.83 1.68 13.37
C LYS A 120 2.11 2.61 12.40
N ILE A 121 2.11 2.30 11.11
CA ILE A 121 1.45 3.14 10.11
C ILE A 121 -0.07 3.13 10.30
N GLN A 122 -0.68 1.97 10.58
CA GLN A 122 -2.12 1.87 10.86
C GLN A 122 -2.53 2.72 12.06
N GLN A 123 -1.78 2.63 13.17
CA GLN A 123 -2.05 3.43 14.37
C GLN A 123 -1.86 4.94 14.13
N HIS A 124 -0.91 5.31 13.27
CA HIS A 124 -0.69 6.71 12.94
C HIS A 124 -1.82 7.27 12.07
N LEU A 125 -2.16 6.59 10.97
CA LEU A 125 -3.20 7.02 10.04
C LEU A 125 -4.59 7.06 10.68
N PHE A 126 -4.90 6.12 11.57
CA PHE A 126 -6.20 6.08 12.26
C PHE A 126 -6.44 7.29 13.19
N ARG A 127 -5.40 8.03 13.60
CA ARG A 127 -5.58 9.24 14.43
C ARG A 127 -6.21 10.41 13.68
N PHE A 128 -6.22 10.36 12.35
CA PHE A 128 -6.77 11.40 11.50
C PHE A 128 -8.18 11.08 10.99
N TYR A 129 -8.77 9.98 11.46
CA TYR A 129 -10.14 9.53 11.15
C TYR A 129 -11.04 9.56 12.38
#